data_AF-A0A6I4MCQ8-F1
#
_entry.id   AF-A0A6I4MCQ8-F1
#
_cell.length_a   1.000
_cell.length_b   1.000
_cell.length_c   1.000
_cell.angle_alpha   90.00
_cell.angle_beta   90.00
_cell.angle_gamma   90.00
#
_symmetry.space_group_name_H-M   'P 1'
#
loop_
_entity.id
_entity.type
_entity.pdbx_description
1 polymer ?
#
loop_
_entity_poly.entity_id
_entity_poly.type
_entity_poly.pdbx_seq_one_letter_code
_entity_poly.pdbx_strand_id
1 'polypeptide(L)'
;MSSATFALSDHARTSSGRPPAGRRHQEAGDRGRRARVAAAEQFSALLGAPLDERTRLGTRDVPEDEVRAVVTAAVATFLAAFAP
;
A
#
# COMPACT_ATOMS: atom_id res chain seq x y z
N MET A 1 10.00 -64.19 12.66
CA MET A 1 10.72 -62.95 12.29
C MET A 1 9.73 -62.02 11.60
N SER A 2 9.77 -60.74 11.95
CA SER A 2 8.71 -59.71 12.02
C SER A 2 7.71 -59.54 10.87
N SER A 3 6.43 -59.44 11.23
CA SER A 3 5.37 -58.80 10.46
C SER A 3 5.51 -57.28 10.50
N ALA A 4 5.48 -56.66 9.33
CA ALA A 4 5.41 -55.21 9.17
C ALA A 4 3.94 -54.76 9.22
N THR A 5 3.56 -54.11 10.33
CA THR A 5 2.29 -53.39 10.45
C THR A 5 2.62 -51.94 10.78
N PHE A 6 2.75 -51.10 9.76
CA PHE A 6 2.83 -49.65 9.91
C PHE A 6 1.39 -49.13 10.00
N ALA A 7 0.91 -49.00 11.24
CA ALA A 7 -0.42 -48.50 11.52
C ALA A 7 -0.45 -46.96 11.44
N LEU A 8 -1.36 -46.49 10.60
CA LEU A 8 -2.28 -45.37 10.84
C LEU A 8 -1.68 -43.96 10.97
N SER A 9 -1.84 -43.26 9.84
CA SER A 9 -2.10 -41.83 9.74
C SER A 9 -3.04 -41.30 10.84
N ASP A 10 -2.71 -40.09 11.27
CA ASP A 10 -3.62 -38.95 11.46
C ASP A 10 -3.82 -38.43 12.89
N HIS A 11 -3.99 -37.11 12.92
CA HIS A 11 -4.53 -36.25 13.98
C HIS A 11 -3.56 -35.68 15.01
N ALA A 12 -2.85 -34.63 14.59
CA ALA A 12 -3.08 -33.29 15.16
C ALA A 12 -2.24 -32.22 14.44
N ARG A 13 -2.62 -31.85 13.21
CA ARG A 13 -2.33 -30.50 12.71
C ARG A 13 -3.31 -29.52 13.36
N THR A 14 -3.22 -29.36 14.68
CA THR A 14 -3.88 -28.26 15.40
C THR A 14 -3.03 -27.01 15.27
N SER A 15 -3.03 -26.43 14.07
CA SER A 15 -2.77 -25.00 13.90
C SER A 15 -3.91 -24.38 13.09
N SER A 16 -5.14 -24.80 13.40
CA SER A 16 -6.34 -24.02 13.09
C SER A 16 -6.76 -23.27 14.36
N GLY A 17 -5.80 -22.51 14.91
CA GLY A 17 -6.14 -21.47 15.86
C GLY A 17 -6.82 -20.38 15.05
N ARG A 18 -8.16 -20.37 15.01
CA ARG A 18 -8.91 -19.17 14.61
C ARG A 18 -8.21 -18.00 15.30
N PRO A 19 -7.64 -17.03 14.56
CA PRO A 19 -6.93 -15.95 15.20
C PRO A 19 -7.90 -15.30 16.20
N PRO A 20 -7.48 -15.04 17.45
CA PRO A 20 -8.33 -14.42 18.46
C PRO A 20 -8.99 -13.21 17.82
N ALA A 21 -10.28 -13.00 18.06
CA ALA A 21 -11.09 -12.01 17.32
C ALA A 21 -10.42 -10.63 17.22
N GLY A 22 -9.61 -10.23 18.21
CA GLY A 22 -8.80 -9.01 18.19
C GLY A 22 -7.75 -8.93 17.07
N ARG A 23 -7.11 -10.03 16.67
CA ARG A 23 -6.08 -10.03 15.60
C ARG A 23 -6.64 -9.60 14.24
N ARG A 24 -7.85 -10.03 13.88
CA ARG A 24 -8.46 -9.68 12.59
C ARG A 24 -8.80 -8.19 12.48
N HIS A 25 -9.29 -7.60 13.57
CA HIS A 25 -9.56 -6.15 13.63
C HIS A 25 -8.26 -5.34 13.60
N GLN A 26 -7.22 -5.81 14.30
CA GLN A 26 -5.90 -5.19 14.26
C GLN A 26 -5.28 -5.23 12.86
N GLU A 27 -5.34 -6.37 12.16
CA GLU A 27 -4.83 -6.57 10.80
C GLU A 27 -5.60 -5.73 9.76
N ALA A 28 -6.92 -5.58 9.93
CA ALA A 28 -7.73 -4.69 9.09
C ALA A 28 -7.35 -3.22 9.30
N GLY A 29 -7.16 -2.79 10.56
CA GLY A 29 -6.68 -1.46 10.89
C GLY A 29 -5.27 -1.19 10.34
N ASP A 30 -4.38 -2.17 10.43
CA ASP A 30 -3.01 -2.09 9.91
C ASP A 30 -2.97 -1.99 8.38
N ARG A 31 -3.77 -2.80 7.67
CA ARG A 31 -3.93 -2.68 6.21
C ARG A 31 -4.48 -1.31 5.80
N GLY A 32 -5.50 -0.83 6.50
CA GLY A 32 -6.07 0.50 6.25
C GLY A 32 -5.04 1.61 6.48
N ARG A 33 -4.17 1.50 7.50
CA ARG A 33 -3.08 2.46 7.71
C ARG A 33 -2.06 2.40 6.57
N ARG A 34 -1.61 1.21 6.18
CA ARG A 34 -0.64 1.03 5.08
C ARG A 34 -1.18 1.55 3.75
N ALA A 35 -2.46 1.31 3.44
CA ALA A 35 -3.10 1.81 2.23
C ALA A 35 -3.12 3.35 2.20
N ARG A 36 -3.41 4.00 3.33
CA ARG A 36 -3.34 5.48 3.43
C ARG A 36 -1.92 6.02 3.25
N VAL A 37 -0.92 5.34 3.82
CA VAL A 37 0.50 5.70 3.64
C VAL A 37 0.90 5.58 2.18
N ALA A 38 0.56 4.45 1.53
CA ALA A 38 0.85 4.24 0.11
C ALA A 38 0.17 5.29 -0.78
N ALA A 39 -1.09 5.63 -0.50
CA ALA A 39 -1.79 6.69 -1.23
C ALA A 39 -1.08 8.06 -1.08
N ALA A 40 -0.64 8.42 0.12
CA ALA A 40 0.09 9.67 0.36
C ALA A 40 1.46 9.70 -0.36
N GLU A 41 2.19 8.58 -0.37
CA GLU A 41 3.44 8.44 -1.12
C GLU A 41 3.21 8.60 -2.63
N GLN A 42 2.15 7.98 -3.16
CA GLN A 42 1.79 8.10 -4.57
C GLN A 42 1.36 9.52 -4.94
N PHE A 43 0.58 10.19 -4.09
CA PHE A 43 0.25 11.60 -4.31
C PHE A 43 1.49 12.50 -4.31
N SER A 44 2.43 12.23 -3.40
CA SER A 44 3.70 12.98 -3.34
C SER A 44 4.53 12.76 -4.62
N ALA A 45 4.55 11.55 -5.17
CA ALA A 45 5.23 11.26 -6.44
C ALA A 45 4.60 11.99 -7.65
N LEU A 46 3.26 12.11 -7.68
CA LEU A 46 2.54 12.87 -8.71
C LEU A 46 2.86 14.38 -8.68
N LEU A 47 3.28 14.91 -7.53
CA LEU A 47 3.71 16.31 -7.39
C LEU A 47 5.20 16.48 -7.64
N GLY A 48 6.03 15.66 -7.00
CA GLY A 48 7.47 15.82 -6.95
C GLY A 48 8.13 15.68 -8.32
N ALA A 49 7.92 14.55 -9.01
CA ALA A 49 8.62 14.29 -10.27
C ALA A 49 8.35 15.37 -11.35
N PRO A 50 7.11 15.84 -11.57
CA PRO A 50 6.86 16.91 -12.54
C PRO A 50 7.43 18.28 -12.12
N LEU A 51 7.55 18.57 -10.82
CA LEU A 51 8.17 19.80 -10.33
C LEU A 51 9.70 19.73 -10.40
N ASP A 52 10.31 18.59 -10.09
CA ASP A 52 11.76 18.36 -10.22
C ASP A 52 12.23 18.58 -11.67
N GLU A 53 11.46 18.09 -12.65
CA GLU A 53 11.71 18.31 -14.07
C GLU A 53 11.63 19.80 -14.45
N ARG A 54 10.55 20.49 -14.04
CA ARG A 54 10.32 21.90 -14.41
C ARG A 54 11.31 22.85 -13.75
N THR A 55 11.65 22.59 -12.49
CA THR A 55 12.65 23.36 -11.75
C THR A 55 14.06 23.07 -12.23
N ARG A 56 14.26 22.02 -13.05
CA ARG A 56 15.59 21.52 -13.43
C ARG A 56 16.46 21.30 -12.19
N LEU A 57 15.92 20.55 -11.23
CA LEU A 57 16.54 20.30 -9.93
C LEU A 57 16.92 21.61 -9.19
N GLY A 58 16.03 22.60 -9.25
CA GLY A 58 16.19 23.89 -8.56
C GLY A 58 17.03 24.96 -9.28
N THR A 59 17.44 24.74 -10.54
CA THR A 59 18.21 25.73 -11.32
C THR A 59 17.34 26.68 -12.15
N ARG A 60 16.03 26.43 -12.20
CA ARG A 60 15.04 27.25 -12.90
C ARG A 60 13.88 27.55 -11.96
N ASP A 61 13.52 28.84 -11.87
CA ASP A 61 12.26 29.25 -11.27
C ASP A 61 11.09 28.82 -12.14
N VAL A 62 10.06 28.26 -11.50
CA VAL A 62 8.84 27.80 -12.18
C VAL A 62 7.74 28.83 -11.95
N PRO A 63 7.14 29.38 -13.03
CA PRO A 63 6.00 30.29 -12.93
C PRO A 63 4.83 29.70 -12.13
N GLU A 64 4.07 30.56 -11.44
CA GLU A 64 2.96 30.12 -10.58
C GLU A 64 1.87 29.36 -11.35
N ASP A 65 1.60 29.74 -12.60
CA ASP A 65 0.65 29.06 -13.48
C ASP A 65 1.12 27.65 -13.85
N GLU A 66 2.42 27.44 -14.08
CA GLU A 66 3.00 26.11 -14.30
C GLU A 66 2.86 25.24 -13.03
N VAL A 67 3.15 25.81 -11.84
CA VAL A 67 2.96 25.09 -10.56
C VAL A 67 1.49 24.70 -10.38
N ARG A 68 0.57 25.64 -10.63
CA ARG A 68 -0.87 25.41 -10.51
C ARG A 68 -1.33 24.30 -11.45
N ALA A 69 -0.85 24.29 -12.69
CA ALA A 69 -1.17 23.24 -13.65
C ALA A 69 -0.73 21.84 -13.17
N VAL A 70 0.47 21.73 -12.58
CA VAL A 70 0.95 20.46 -11.99
C VAL A 70 0.05 20.01 -10.85
N VAL A 71 -0.28 20.89 -9.91
CA VAL A 71 -1.14 20.56 -8.77
C VAL A 71 -2.52 20.12 -9.24
N THR A 72 -3.13 20.84 -10.19
CA THR A 72 -4.44 20.47 -10.75
C THR A 72 -4.41 19.09 -11.39
N ALA A 73 -3.39 18.77 -12.18
CA ALA A 73 -3.26 17.46 -12.82
C ALA A 73 -3.04 16.32 -11.80
N ALA A 74 -2.20 16.56 -10.78
CA ALA A 74 -1.94 15.60 -9.72
C ALA A 74 -3.19 15.31 -8.89
N VAL A 75 -3.94 16.34 -8.49
CA VAL A 75 -5.20 16.20 -7.75
C VAL A 75 -6.24 15.46 -8.59
N ALA A 76 -6.41 15.83 -9.86
CA ALA A 76 -7.37 15.15 -10.74
C ALA A 76 -7.05 13.65 -10.88
N THR A 77 -5.77 13.31 -11.07
CA THR A 77 -5.32 11.92 -11.19
C THR A 77 -5.52 11.14 -9.88
N PHE A 78 -5.14 11.75 -8.76
CA PHE A 78 -5.28 11.13 -7.44
C PHE A 78 -6.74 10.86 -7.09
N LEU A 79 -7.62 11.84 -7.30
CA LEU A 79 -9.05 11.66 -7.05
C LEU A 79 -9.65 10.60 -7.98
N ALA A 80 -9.26 10.56 -9.26
CA ALA A 80 -9.71 9.52 -10.17
C ALA A 80 -9.31 8.10 -9.72
N ALA A 81 -8.21 7.97 -8.98
CA ALA A 81 -7.70 6.68 -8.50
C ALA A 81 -8.20 6.28 -7.10
N PHE A 82 -8.44 7.24 -6.21
CA PHE A 82 -8.68 7.00 -4.78
C PHE A 82 -10.00 7.54 -4.24
N ALA A 83 -10.72 8.40 -4.98
CA ALA A 83 -12.04 8.84 -4.57
C ALA A 83 -13.08 7.72 -4.77
N PRO A 84 -14.14 7.66 -3.95
CA PRO A 84 -15.24 6.70 -4.09
C PRO A 84 -16.01 6.79 -5.42
#